data_AF-A0AAW1MNL1-F1
#
_entry.id   AF-A0AAW1MNL1-F1
#
_cell.length_a   1.000
_cell.length_b   1.000
_cell.length_c   1.000
_cell.angle_alpha   90.00
_cell.angle_beta   90.00
_cell.angle_gamma   90.00
#
_symmetry.space_group_name_H-M   'P 1'
#
loop_
_entity.id
_entity.type
_entity.pdbx_description
1 polymer ?
#
loop_
_entity_poly.entity_id
_entity_poly.type
_entity_poly.pdbx_seq_one_letter_code
_entity_poly.pdbx_strand_id
1 'polypeptide(L)'
;MRKPNLTDDERHKIVCLLFERCKNHKLAHGKVQEVAAAFNVSRRTVSAIWTAAQKQREQLLPINVRSKIPGNMGKERLPCPIEEIMALEVSKRSTLKRLGLAIGHAPSTCRRWVKQGVIKSHTNAIKPDLTQDQKHLSNETEPYRSCKSKRYITKVMFLAAVSRPTHEENGDVLFDEKLGIWPFTYQEPTKRNSKNRVAASASKEITIQQDNAKPHLSGKEKDLIEAATSDGFNIKLTQQPAMSPDLNILDLGFFRSIKSLQDENPAKNVEELVKNVQDAYERETVECLDNVWLSLQACTVKIMKMKGHNNYKLLHLRKAAQRRQGTLLRDLVVDEDLVKECIQFLITCGLITDLGQLMLDLGIQVPF
;
A
#
# COMPACT_ATOMS: atom_id res chain seq x y z
N MET A 1 -39.79 -12.14 -39.14
CA MET A 1 -38.43 -11.58 -39.32
C MET A 1 -38.44 -10.60 -40.49
N ARG A 2 -37.86 -9.40 -40.35
CA ARG A 2 -37.68 -8.49 -41.50
C ARG A 2 -36.60 -9.09 -42.42
N LYS A 3 -36.85 -9.14 -43.72
CA LYS A 3 -35.86 -9.64 -44.68
C LYS A 3 -34.63 -8.72 -44.70
N PRO A 4 -33.40 -9.26 -44.71
CA PRO A 4 -32.19 -8.44 -44.86
C PRO A 4 -32.23 -7.62 -46.16
N ASN A 5 -31.58 -6.46 -46.15
CA ASN A 5 -31.45 -5.61 -47.34
C ASN A 5 -30.66 -6.35 -48.44
N LEU A 6 -30.95 -6.05 -49.71
CA LEU A 6 -30.22 -6.59 -50.85
C LEU A 6 -28.73 -6.22 -50.75
N THR A 7 -27.86 -7.21 -50.95
CA THR A 7 -26.41 -7.01 -51.09
C THR A 7 -26.08 -6.32 -52.41
N ASP A 8 -24.89 -5.71 -52.51
CA ASP A 8 -24.48 -5.01 -53.74
C ASP A 8 -24.44 -5.95 -54.95
N ASP A 9 -24.05 -7.21 -54.75
CA ASP A 9 -24.04 -8.25 -55.79
C ASP A 9 -25.46 -8.61 -56.24
N GLU A 10 -26.41 -8.74 -55.32
CA GLU A 10 -27.81 -8.98 -55.66
C GLU A 10 -28.43 -7.81 -56.43
N ARG A 11 -28.10 -6.56 -56.04
CA ARG A 11 -28.55 -5.36 -56.77
C ARG A 11 -27.97 -5.32 -58.18
N HIS A 12 -26.71 -5.72 -58.37
CA HIS A 12 -26.10 -5.81 -59.69
C HIS A 12 -26.74 -6.92 -60.56
N LYS A 13 -26.96 -8.11 -59.99
CA LYS A 13 -27.65 -9.23 -60.67
C LYS A 13 -29.06 -8.86 -61.13
N ILE A 14 -29.81 -8.12 -60.30
CA ILE A 14 -31.13 -7.59 -60.68
C ILE A 14 -31.04 -6.72 -61.94
N VAL A 15 -30.04 -5.84 -62.00
CA VAL A 15 -29.84 -4.95 -63.15
C VAL A 15 -29.45 -5.74 -64.41
N CYS A 16 -28.53 -6.71 -64.29
CA CYS A 16 -28.14 -7.59 -65.41
C CYS A 16 -29.36 -8.33 -65.99
N LEU A 17 -30.16 -8.99 -65.14
CA LEU A 17 -31.35 -9.73 -65.55
C LEU A 17 -32.41 -8.84 -66.21
N LEU A 18 -32.55 -7.60 -65.75
CA LEU A 18 -33.47 -6.66 -66.37
C LEU A 18 -32.94 -6.14 -67.71
N PHE A 19 -31.63 -5.95 -67.88
CA PHE A 19 -31.04 -5.58 -69.17
C PHE A 19 -31.14 -6.71 -70.21
N GLU A 20 -30.90 -7.96 -69.82
CA GLU A 20 -31.10 -9.13 -70.70
C GLU A 20 -32.53 -9.25 -71.22
N ARG A 21 -33.50 -8.84 -70.39
CA ARG A 21 -34.94 -8.91 -70.69
C ARG A 21 -35.49 -7.61 -71.29
N CYS A 22 -34.64 -6.61 -71.50
CA CYS A 22 -35.00 -5.32 -72.07
C CYS A 22 -34.78 -5.35 -73.59
N LYS A 23 -35.81 -5.03 -74.37
CA LYS A 23 -35.74 -4.90 -75.83
C LYS A 23 -36.12 -3.47 -76.21
N ASN A 24 -35.36 -2.83 -77.11
CA ASN A 24 -35.61 -1.45 -77.57
C ASN A 24 -35.82 -0.45 -76.42
N HIS A 25 -34.97 -0.54 -75.38
CA HIS A 25 -35.04 0.30 -74.18
C HIS A 25 -36.32 0.17 -73.34
N LYS A 26 -37.19 -0.80 -73.65
CA LYS A 26 -38.44 -1.08 -72.94
C LYS A 26 -38.43 -2.49 -72.34
N LEU A 27 -38.86 -2.56 -71.08
CA LEU A 27 -39.04 -3.83 -70.38
C LEU A 27 -40.49 -4.30 -70.58
N ALA A 28 -40.67 -5.58 -70.91
CA ALA A 28 -42.01 -6.16 -71.08
C ALA A 28 -42.81 -6.14 -69.77
N HIS A 29 -44.14 -6.04 -69.89
CA HIS A 29 -45.05 -6.04 -68.74
C HIS A 29 -44.85 -7.31 -67.88
N GLY A 30 -44.90 -7.14 -66.56
CA GLY A 30 -44.73 -8.24 -65.60
C GLY A 30 -43.28 -8.64 -65.29
N LYS A 31 -42.28 -8.24 -66.09
CA LYS A 31 -40.88 -8.65 -65.85
C LYS A 31 -40.26 -8.10 -64.57
N VAL A 32 -40.63 -6.89 -64.15
CA VAL A 32 -40.24 -6.36 -62.83
C VAL A 32 -40.80 -7.22 -61.70
N GLN A 33 -42.04 -7.72 -61.84
CA GLN A 33 -42.68 -8.58 -60.84
C GLN A 33 -42.00 -9.95 -60.78
N GLU A 34 -41.63 -10.50 -61.93
CA GLU A 34 -40.91 -11.78 -62.04
C GLU A 34 -39.55 -11.72 -61.34
N VAL A 35 -38.77 -10.65 -61.60
CA VAL A 35 -37.48 -10.42 -60.93
C VAL A 35 -37.68 -10.13 -59.44
N ALA A 36 -38.71 -9.37 -59.07
CA ALA A 36 -39.04 -9.13 -57.67
C ALA A 36 -39.37 -10.43 -56.91
N ALA A 37 -40.09 -11.35 -57.53
CA ALA A 37 -40.39 -12.67 -56.97
C ALA A 37 -39.11 -13.52 -56.82
N ALA A 38 -38.25 -13.55 -57.84
CA ALA A 38 -37.00 -14.32 -57.83
C ALA A 38 -36.05 -13.88 -56.71
N PHE A 39 -35.96 -12.58 -56.43
CA PHE A 39 -35.15 -12.04 -55.33
C PHE A 39 -35.95 -11.88 -54.03
N ASN A 40 -37.22 -12.32 -53.99
CA ASN A 40 -38.15 -12.21 -52.86
C ASN A 40 -38.13 -10.80 -52.22
N VAL A 41 -38.25 -9.76 -53.05
CA VAL A 41 -38.30 -8.34 -52.65
C VAL A 41 -39.53 -7.67 -53.25
N SER A 42 -39.87 -6.46 -52.78
CA SER A 42 -41.00 -5.72 -53.33
C SER A 42 -40.73 -5.28 -54.77
N ARG A 43 -41.78 -5.26 -55.61
CA ARG A 43 -41.73 -4.67 -56.97
C ARG A 43 -41.18 -3.24 -56.97
N ARG A 44 -41.49 -2.45 -55.93
CA ARG A 44 -41.00 -1.08 -55.76
C ARG A 44 -39.47 -1.02 -55.65
N THR A 45 -38.86 -1.96 -54.93
CA THR A 45 -37.41 -2.04 -54.76
C THR A 45 -36.71 -2.30 -56.10
N VAL A 46 -37.20 -3.28 -56.86
CA VAL A 46 -36.66 -3.60 -58.19
C VAL A 46 -36.86 -2.44 -59.17
N SER A 47 -38.05 -1.81 -59.14
CA SER A 47 -38.33 -0.63 -59.97
C SER A 47 -37.40 0.54 -59.66
N ALA A 48 -37.10 0.82 -58.39
CA ALA A 48 -36.21 1.90 -58.00
C ALA A 48 -34.76 1.65 -58.46
N ILE A 49 -34.29 0.40 -58.35
CA ILE A 49 -32.96 0.00 -58.85
C ILE A 49 -32.91 0.16 -60.38
N TRP A 50 -33.95 -0.27 -61.09
CA TRP A 50 -34.04 -0.17 -62.54
C TRP A 50 -34.03 1.28 -63.04
N THR A 51 -34.86 2.15 -62.46
CA THR A 51 -34.91 3.56 -62.83
C THR A 51 -33.57 4.26 -62.58
N ALA A 52 -32.87 3.93 -61.49
CA ALA A 52 -31.54 4.47 -61.22
C ALA A 52 -30.51 4.03 -62.26
N ALA A 53 -30.52 2.74 -62.65
CA ALA A 53 -29.64 2.21 -63.69
C ALA A 53 -29.93 2.80 -65.08
N GLN A 54 -31.21 2.98 -65.44
CA GLN A 54 -31.60 3.62 -66.69
C GLN A 54 -31.11 5.07 -66.78
N LYS A 55 -31.28 5.85 -65.70
CA LYS A 55 -30.80 7.24 -65.64
C LYS A 55 -29.28 7.34 -65.82
N GLN A 56 -28.52 6.44 -65.20
CA GLN A 56 -27.06 6.39 -65.37
C GLN A 56 -26.66 6.02 -66.79
N ARG A 57 -27.38 5.07 -67.42
CA ARG A 57 -27.16 4.67 -68.82
C ARG A 57 -27.43 5.80 -69.81
N GLU A 58 -28.51 6.56 -69.62
CA GLU A 58 -28.84 7.73 -70.44
C GLU A 58 -27.76 8.82 -70.35
N GLN A 59 -27.13 8.96 -69.18
CA GLN A 59 -26.04 9.90 -68.94
C GLN A 59 -24.66 9.37 -69.33
N LEU A 60 -24.59 8.17 -69.95
CA LEU A 60 -23.34 7.48 -70.29
C LEU A 60 -22.39 7.27 -69.09
N LEU A 61 -22.96 7.21 -67.88
CA LEU A 61 -22.20 6.94 -66.66
C LEU A 61 -22.11 5.44 -66.39
N PRO A 62 -21.00 4.96 -65.78
CA PRO A 62 -20.91 3.61 -65.27
C PRO A 62 -22.08 3.30 -64.32
N ILE A 63 -22.73 2.14 -64.53
CA ILE A 63 -23.89 1.76 -63.72
C ILE A 63 -23.43 1.40 -62.30
N ASN A 64 -23.79 2.25 -61.34
CA ASN A 64 -23.55 2.06 -59.92
C ASN A 64 -24.89 2.01 -59.16
N VAL A 65 -25.28 0.80 -58.78
CA VAL A 65 -26.47 0.50 -57.98
C VAL A 65 -26.12 -0.06 -56.61
N ARG A 66 -25.01 0.38 -56.00
CA ARG A 66 -24.66 0.00 -54.62
C ARG A 66 -25.60 0.59 -53.59
N SER A 67 -25.83 -0.15 -52.50
CA SER A 67 -26.71 0.28 -51.41
C SER A 67 -26.27 1.64 -50.89
N LYS A 68 -27.20 2.59 -50.81
CA LYS A 68 -26.96 3.90 -50.19
C LYS A 68 -27.19 3.88 -48.68
N ILE A 69 -27.69 2.77 -48.15
CA ILE A 69 -27.82 2.59 -46.70
C ILE A 69 -26.41 2.34 -46.20
N PRO A 70 -25.81 3.27 -45.43
CA PRO A 70 -24.51 3.02 -44.84
C PRO A 70 -24.63 1.75 -43.99
N GLY A 71 -23.61 0.90 -44.04
CA GLY A 71 -23.50 -0.22 -43.11
C GLY A 71 -23.46 0.28 -41.66
N ASN A 72 -23.29 -0.64 -40.71
CA ASN A 72 -23.02 -0.26 -39.32
C ASN A 72 -21.65 0.42 -39.21
N MET A 73 -21.58 1.68 -39.59
CA MET A 73 -20.45 2.57 -39.38
C MET A 73 -20.52 2.97 -37.92
N GLY A 74 -19.93 2.14 -37.05
CA GLY A 74 -19.78 2.49 -35.65
C GLY A 74 -19.14 3.87 -35.53
N LYS A 75 -19.55 4.64 -34.53
CA LYS A 75 -18.97 5.97 -34.26
C LYS A 75 -17.44 5.87 -34.27
N GLU A 76 -16.80 6.73 -35.07
CA GLU A 76 -15.34 6.84 -35.12
C GLU A 76 -14.80 7.05 -33.70
N ARG A 77 -13.79 6.26 -33.33
CA ARG A 77 -13.30 6.21 -31.96
C ARG A 77 -12.18 7.24 -31.80
N LEU A 78 -12.27 8.04 -30.75
CA LEU A 78 -11.21 8.99 -30.39
C LEU A 78 -9.89 8.25 -30.13
N PRO A 79 -8.78 8.66 -30.78
CA PRO A 79 -7.46 8.12 -30.50
C PRO A 79 -7.02 8.51 -29.09
N CYS A 80 -6.18 7.66 -28.46
CA CYS A 80 -5.64 7.95 -27.13
C CYS A 80 -4.42 8.86 -27.27
N PRO A 81 -4.38 10.05 -26.65
CA PRO A 81 -3.22 10.93 -26.71
C PRO A 81 -2.14 10.45 -25.72
N ILE A 82 -1.32 9.49 -26.14
CA ILE A 82 -0.33 8.84 -25.25
C ILE A 82 0.73 9.84 -24.76
N GLU A 83 1.25 10.71 -25.65
CA GLU A 83 2.29 11.68 -25.33
C GLU A 83 1.81 12.72 -24.29
N GLU A 84 0.59 13.24 -24.46
CA GLU A 84 -0.03 14.14 -23.50
C GLU A 84 -0.22 13.47 -22.13
N ILE A 85 -0.68 12.21 -22.12
CA ILE A 85 -0.81 11.44 -20.88
C ILE A 85 0.56 11.24 -20.21
N MET A 86 1.62 11.00 -20.97
CA MET A 86 2.98 10.82 -20.43
C MET A 86 3.56 12.11 -19.84
N ALA A 87 3.23 13.27 -20.43
CA ALA A 87 3.68 14.59 -19.98
C ALA A 87 2.97 15.09 -18.70
N LEU A 88 1.78 14.56 -18.37
CA LEU A 88 1.06 14.94 -17.16
C LEU A 88 1.77 14.50 -15.88
N GLU A 89 1.70 15.25 -14.80
CA GLU A 89 2.14 14.76 -13.49
C GLU A 89 1.37 13.50 -13.04
N VAL A 90 2.01 12.64 -12.24
CA VAL A 90 1.41 11.39 -11.73
C VAL A 90 0.10 11.66 -10.96
N SER A 91 0.01 12.79 -10.25
CA SER A 91 -1.19 13.23 -9.52
C SER A 91 -2.43 13.34 -10.41
N LYS A 92 -2.24 13.81 -11.65
CA LYS A 92 -3.30 14.01 -12.65
C LYS A 92 -3.69 12.70 -13.35
N ARG A 93 -2.86 11.66 -13.28
CA ARG A 93 -3.10 10.33 -13.86
C ARG A 93 -3.63 9.29 -12.86
N SER A 94 -3.78 9.68 -11.59
CA SER A 94 -4.11 8.81 -10.45
C SER A 94 -5.46 8.08 -10.56
N THR A 95 -6.48 8.72 -11.15
CA THR A 95 -7.80 8.13 -11.35
C THR A 95 -8.28 8.43 -12.76
N LEU A 96 -9.12 7.56 -13.33
CA LEU A 96 -9.70 7.78 -14.66
C LEU A 96 -10.54 9.07 -14.74
N LYS A 97 -11.07 9.54 -13.61
CA LYS A 97 -11.79 10.81 -13.54
C LYS A 97 -10.84 12.00 -13.64
N ARG A 98 -9.73 12.00 -12.88
CA ARG A 98 -8.71 13.06 -12.92
C ARG A 98 -7.94 13.06 -14.23
N LEU A 99 -7.60 11.87 -14.73
CA LEU A 99 -6.97 11.69 -16.03
C LEU A 99 -7.86 12.29 -17.11
N GLY A 100 -9.15 11.93 -17.12
CA GLY A 100 -10.13 12.49 -18.04
C GLY A 100 -10.24 14.01 -17.97
N LEU A 101 -10.31 14.58 -16.76
CA LEU A 101 -10.33 16.03 -16.57
C LEU A 101 -9.06 16.70 -17.12
N ALA A 102 -7.88 16.11 -16.90
CA ALA A 102 -6.60 16.67 -17.30
C ALA A 102 -6.36 16.65 -18.83
N ILE A 103 -6.90 15.64 -19.53
CA ILE A 103 -6.80 15.52 -21.00
C ILE A 103 -8.07 15.99 -21.73
N GLY A 104 -9.06 16.56 -21.03
CA GLY A 104 -10.30 17.02 -21.64
C GLY A 104 -11.21 15.91 -22.19
N HIS A 105 -11.16 14.71 -21.64
CA HIS A 105 -11.96 13.57 -22.08
C HIS A 105 -12.87 13.00 -20.99
N ALA A 106 -14.01 12.44 -21.40
CA ALA A 106 -14.92 11.76 -20.48
C ALA A 106 -14.22 10.59 -19.76
N PRO A 107 -14.49 10.37 -18.46
CA PRO A 107 -13.90 9.24 -17.71
C PRO A 107 -14.24 7.86 -18.32
N SER A 108 -15.38 7.76 -19.01
CA SER A 108 -15.78 6.57 -19.75
C SER A 108 -14.86 6.25 -20.93
N THR A 109 -14.33 7.28 -21.61
CA THR A 109 -13.33 7.14 -22.68
C THR A 109 -12.02 6.60 -22.11
N CYS A 110 -11.54 7.14 -21.00
CA CYS A 110 -10.34 6.66 -20.32
C CYS A 110 -10.50 5.19 -19.88
N ARG A 111 -11.65 4.84 -19.28
CA ARG A 111 -11.96 3.45 -18.88
C ARG A 111 -11.94 2.49 -20.06
N ARG A 112 -12.41 2.93 -21.22
CA ARG A 112 -12.40 2.14 -22.46
C ARG A 112 -10.97 1.89 -22.95
N TRP A 113 -10.10 2.90 -22.93
CA TRP A 113 -8.70 2.73 -23.30
C TRP A 113 -7.96 1.76 -22.37
N VAL A 114 -8.28 1.76 -21.07
CA VAL A 114 -7.80 0.72 -20.13
C VAL A 114 -8.27 -0.67 -20.54
N LYS A 115 -9.57 -0.83 -20.84
CA LYS A 115 -10.13 -2.13 -21.25
C LYS A 115 -9.53 -2.65 -22.56
N GLN A 116 -9.12 -1.75 -23.44
CA GLN A 116 -8.44 -2.06 -24.71
C GLN A 116 -6.93 -2.31 -24.55
N GLY A 117 -6.37 -2.08 -23.36
CA GLY A 117 -4.94 -2.26 -23.10
C GLY A 117 -4.04 -1.13 -23.65
N VAL A 118 -4.63 -0.06 -24.19
CA VAL A 118 -3.90 1.10 -24.74
C VAL A 118 -3.20 1.87 -23.62
N ILE A 119 -3.85 1.96 -22.45
CA ILE A 119 -3.24 2.47 -21.22
C ILE A 119 -3.34 1.40 -20.13
N LYS A 120 -2.23 1.10 -19.45
CA LYS A 120 -2.18 0.10 -18.37
C LYS A 120 -2.28 0.78 -17.01
N SER A 121 -3.16 0.27 -16.15
CA SER A 121 -3.17 0.67 -14.74
C SER A 121 -1.89 0.18 -14.07
N HIS A 122 -1.08 1.10 -13.53
CA HIS A 122 0.08 0.74 -12.70
C HIS A 122 -0.39 0.61 -11.25
N THR A 123 -0.16 -0.54 -10.63
CA THR A 123 -0.46 -0.81 -9.22
C THR A 123 0.83 -0.73 -8.42
N ASN A 124 1.12 0.43 -7.83
CA ASN A 124 2.19 0.56 -6.83
C ASN A 124 1.53 0.56 -5.44
N ALA A 125 1.88 -0.38 -4.54
CA ALA A 125 2.09 -0.14 -3.10
C ALA A 125 2.13 -1.40 -2.21
N ILE A 126 3.13 -1.40 -1.31
CA ILE A 126 3.24 -2.07 0.00
C ILE A 126 3.07 -0.94 1.07
N LYS A 127 2.43 -1.15 2.23
CA LYS A 127 1.50 -0.16 2.90
C LYS A 127 1.75 0.15 4.41
N PRO A 128 1.14 1.22 5.03
CA PRO A 128 -0.13 1.09 5.82
C PRO A 128 -1.08 2.33 5.93
N ASP A 129 -2.09 2.26 6.81
CA ASP A 129 -3.40 2.98 6.86
C ASP A 129 -3.63 4.00 8.03
N LEU A 130 -4.62 4.88 7.83
CA LEU A 130 -5.26 5.88 8.73
C LEU A 130 -6.46 5.34 9.57
N THR A 131 -6.80 6.05 10.65
CA THR A 131 -8.00 5.92 11.51
C THR A 131 -8.74 7.26 11.72
N GLN A 132 -10.04 7.20 12.01
CA GLN A 132 -11.00 8.31 11.93
C GLN A 132 -10.79 9.47 12.96
N ASP A 133 -9.96 9.26 13.98
CA ASP A 133 -9.58 10.27 14.98
C ASP A 133 -8.36 11.12 14.60
N GLN A 134 -7.67 10.83 13.48
CA GLN A 134 -6.48 11.57 13.01
C GLN A 134 -6.82 12.86 12.24
N LYS A 135 -8.04 13.39 12.43
CA LYS A 135 -8.59 14.50 11.64
C LYS A 135 -8.05 15.90 11.98
N HIS A 136 -7.19 16.09 12.97
CA HIS A 136 -6.74 17.43 13.36
C HIS A 136 -5.23 17.54 13.60
N LEU A 137 -4.62 18.51 12.88
CA LEU A 137 -3.21 18.92 12.75
C LEU A 137 -2.37 17.99 11.83
N SER A 138 -1.80 18.39 10.69
CA SER A 138 -1.16 19.66 10.27
C SER A 138 -1.17 19.80 8.73
N ASN A 139 -0.95 21.00 8.19
CA ASN A 139 -1.09 21.41 6.78
C ASN A 139 -0.11 20.79 5.75
N GLU A 140 0.02 19.47 5.68
CA GLU A 140 0.80 18.80 4.61
C GLU A 140 -0.09 17.90 3.74
N THR A 141 0.17 17.87 2.44
CA THR A 141 -0.65 17.16 1.45
C THR A 141 -0.20 15.71 1.33
N GLU A 142 -1.03 14.76 1.77
CA GLU A 142 -0.73 13.33 1.74
C GLU A 142 -0.64 12.74 0.31
N PRO A 143 0.34 11.87 0.01
CA PRO A 143 0.41 11.13 -1.25
C PRO A 143 -0.60 9.96 -1.30
N TYR A 144 -1.49 9.98 -2.30
CA TYR A 144 -2.55 8.98 -2.52
C TYR A 144 -2.04 7.61 -3.01
N ARG A 145 -2.41 6.49 -2.36
CA ARG A 145 -2.12 5.11 -2.82
C ARG A 145 -3.25 4.12 -2.45
N SER A 146 -3.51 3.10 -3.29
CA SER A 146 -4.62 2.15 -3.11
C SER A 146 -4.26 0.69 -3.47
N CYS A 147 -4.72 -0.29 -2.66
CA CYS A 147 -4.49 -1.73 -2.89
C CYS A 147 -5.82 -2.51 -3.03
N LYS A 148 -5.79 -3.62 -3.80
CA LYS A 148 -6.90 -4.59 -3.89
C LYS A 148 -6.81 -5.62 -2.75
N SER A 149 -7.70 -5.50 -1.76
CA SER A 149 -7.94 -6.47 -0.67
C SER A 149 -6.74 -6.80 0.24
N LYS A 150 -6.94 -6.74 1.57
CA LYS A 150 -5.92 -7.07 2.59
C LYS A 150 -5.33 -8.50 2.48
N ARG A 151 -5.97 -9.41 1.74
CA ARG A 151 -5.62 -10.83 1.66
C ARG A 151 -4.40 -11.16 0.76
N TYR A 152 -3.99 -10.26 -0.14
CA TYR A 152 -2.96 -10.54 -1.16
C TYR A 152 -1.74 -9.61 -1.06
N ILE A 153 -1.48 -9.05 0.12
CA ILE A 153 -0.30 -8.21 0.37
C ILE A 153 0.89 -9.11 0.68
N THR A 154 1.98 -8.98 -0.07
CA THR A 154 3.26 -9.62 0.24
C THR A 154 3.74 -9.14 1.60
N LYS A 155 3.94 -10.08 2.53
CA LYS A 155 4.40 -9.80 3.90
C LYS A 155 5.84 -10.27 4.02
N VAL A 156 6.73 -9.36 4.39
CA VAL A 156 8.10 -9.67 4.78
C VAL A 156 8.21 -9.45 6.29
N MET A 157 8.78 -10.42 7.00
CA MET A 157 8.99 -10.35 8.44
C MET A 157 10.42 -9.91 8.71
N PHE A 158 10.61 -9.10 9.75
CA PHE A 158 11.93 -8.66 10.21
C PHE A 158 12.08 -8.96 11.70
N LEU A 159 13.26 -9.39 12.10
CA LEU A 159 13.71 -9.31 13.49
C LEU A 159 14.41 -7.97 13.67
N ALA A 160 14.04 -7.20 14.69
CA ALA A 160 14.72 -5.96 15.04
C ALA A 160 15.13 -5.99 16.50
N ALA A 161 16.32 -5.47 16.79
CA ALA A 161 16.81 -5.29 18.15
C ALA A 161 17.31 -3.85 18.31
N VAL A 162 16.83 -3.19 19.35
CA VAL A 162 17.18 -1.81 19.71
C VAL A 162 17.41 -1.72 21.22
N SER A 163 18.28 -0.80 21.65
CA SER A 163 18.48 -0.46 23.06
C SER A 163 18.11 1.00 23.34
N ARG A 164 18.44 1.51 24.54
CA ARG A 164 18.15 2.90 24.94
C ARG A 164 19.38 3.84 24.87
N PRO A 165 19.31 4.99 24.14
CA PRO A 165 20.40 5.96 23.94
C PRO A 165 21.31 6.17 25.17
N THR A 166 22.59 5.87 24.98
CA THR A 166 23.66 6.05 25.95
C THR A 166 24.56 7.17 25.48
N HIS A 167 24.64 8.20 26.30
CA HIS A 167 25.43 9.40 26.05
C HIS A 167 26.59 9.48 27.05
N GLU A 168 27.72 10.03 26.62
CA GLU A 168 28.78 10.48 27.53
C GLU A 168 28.33 11.70 28.33
N GLU A 169 29.05 12.04 29.41
CA GLU A 169 28.79 13.23 30.23
C GLU A 169 28.87 14.54 29.41
N ASN A 170 29.59 14.52 28.29
CA ASN A 170 29.75 15.65 27.37
C ASN A 170 28.56 15.82 26.40
N GLY A 171 27.59 14.89 26.40
CA GLY A 171 26.43 14.88 25.53
C GLY A 171 26.61 14.10 24.21
N ASP A 172 27.82 13.65 23.91
CA ASP A 172 28.12 12.82 22.74
C ASP A 172 27.50 11.42 22.85
N VAL A 173 27.03 10.87 21.74
CA VAL A 173 26.41 9.55 21.68
C VAL A 173 27.50 8.47 21.75
N LEU A 174 27.55 7.73 22.86
CA LEU A 174 28.49 6.62 23.06
C LEU A 174 28.06 5.36 22.31
N PHE A 175 26.74 5.15 22.24
CA PHE A 175 26.12 4.05 21.50
C PHE A 175 24.84 4.54 20.82
N ASP A 176 24.73 4.30 19.52
CA ASP A 176 23.61 4.75 18.69
C ASP A 176 22.42 3.78 18.71
N GLU A 177 22.46 2.76 19.57
CA GLU A 177 21.31 1.99 20.05
C GLU A 177 20.68 1.01 19.09
N LYS A 178 21.22 0.98 17.88
CA LYS A 178 20.76 0.17 16.77
C LYS A 178 21.57 -1.11 16.75
N LEU A 179 21.05 -2.17 17.38
CA LEU A 179 21.72 -3.47 17.40
C LEU A 179 21.63 -4.21 16.05
N GLY A 180 20.47 -4.18 15.42
CA GLY A 180 20.30 -4.61 14.04
C GLY A 180 18.85 -4.85 13.61
N ILE A 181 18.68 -4.97 12.29
CA ILE A 181 17.44 -5.40 11.66
C ILE A 181 17.74 -6.49 10.61
N TRP A 182 17.05 -7.62 10.71
CA TRP A 182 17.32 -8.81 9.91
C TRP A 182 16.03 -9.29 9.22
N PRO A 183 15.99 -9.32 7.88
CA PRO A 183 14.85 -9.87 7.15
C PRO A 183 14.80 -11.40 7.26
N PHE A 184 13.62 -11.97 7.51
CA PHE A 184 13.37 -13.40 7.34
C PHE A 184 12.99 -13.70 5.89
N THR A 185 13.87 -13.37 4.92
CA THR A 185 13.57 -13.59 3.50
C THR A 185 14.04 -14.93 2.97
N TYR A 186 15.24 -15.45 3.32
CA TYR A 186 15.68 -16.84 3.10
C TYR A 186 16.86 -17.19 4.03
N GLN A 187 17.14 -18.49 4.27
CA GLN A 187 18.28 -18.96 5.08
C GLN A 187 19.63 -18.64 4.40
N GLU A 188 20.51 -17.93 5.09
CA GLU A 188 21.92 -17.80 4.71
C GLU A 188 22.80 -18.73 5.58
N PRO A 189 23.87 -19.33 5.02
CA PRO A 189 24.85 -20.06 5.82
C PRO A 189 25.58 -19.11 6.78
N THR A 190 25.65 -19.50 8.04
CA THR A 190 26.23 -18.73 9.15
C THR A 190 27.67 -18.31 8.84
N LYS A 191 27.94 -17.01 8.70
CA LYS A 191 29.31 -16.49 8.66
C LYS A 191 29.87 -16.52 10.08
N ARG A 192 30.97 -17.26 10.27
CA ARG A 192 31.70 -17.28 11.55
C ARG A 192 32.20 -15.87 11.89
N ASN A 193 31.94 -15.43 13.12
CA ASN A 193 32.53 -14.21 13.66
C ASN A 193 34.06 -14.33 13.77
N SER A 194 34.73 -13.21 13.48
CA SER A 194 36.16 -13.00 13.70
C SER A 194 36.49 -13.08 15.19
N LYS A 195 37.58 -13.78 15.54
CA LYS A 195 38.03 -14.06 16.92
C LYS A 195 38.56 -12.85 17.70
N ASN A 196 38.69 -11.67 17.09
CA ASN A 196 39.34 -10.54 17.73
C ASN A 196 38.37 -9.35 17.89
N ARG A 197 37.70 -9.27 19.05
CA ARG A 197 37.15 -8.02 19.60
C ARG A 197 37.73 -7.83 21.00
N VAL A 198 38.20 -6.62 21.28
CA VAL A 198 38.68 -6.23 22.61
C VAL A 198 37.48 -6.22 23.56
N ALA A 199 37.56 -7.00 24.64
CA ALA A 199 36.51 -7.09 25.64
C ALA A 199 36.39 -5.75 26.38
N ALA A 200 35.38 -4.96 26.03
CA ALA A 200 34.98 -3.82 26.84
C ALA A 200 34.28 -4.33 28.11
N SER A 201 34.74 -3.86 29.27
CA SER A 201 34.17 -4.14 30.58
C SER A 201 32.86 -3.36 30.77
N ALA A 202 31.77 -3.78 30.13
CA ALA A 202 30.43 -3.29 30.40
C ALA A 202 29.67 -4.28 31.32
N SER A 203 28.75 -3.76 32.12
CA SER A 203 27.95 -4.50 33.11
C SER A 203 27.45 -5.84 32.59
N LYS A 204 27.69 -6.91 33.37
CA LYS A 204 27.51 -8.31 32.97
C LYS A 204 26.06 -8.73 32.75
N GLU A 205 25.06 -7.89 32.98
CA GLU A 205 23.65 -8.28 32.91
C GLU A 205 22.91 -7.53 31.81
N ILE A 206 22.32 -8.27 30.88
CA ILE A 206 21.56 -7.75 29.74
C ILE A 206 20.17 -8.36 29.79
N THR A 207 19.12 -7.55 29.69
CA THR A 207 17.75 -8.06 29.59
C THR A 207 17.21 -7.83 28.18
N ILE A 208 16.83 -8.90 27.50
CA ILE A 208 16.13 -8.85 26.21
C ILE A 208 14.64 -9.01 26.48
N GLN A 209 13.85 -8.05 26.04
CA GLN A 209 12.39 -8.14 26.07
C GLN A 209 11.85 -8.55 24.70
N GLN A 210 10.91 -9.49 24.66
CA GLN A 210 10.20 -9.91 23.44
C GLN A 210 8.67 -9.99 23.69
N ASP A 211 7.90 -10.09 22.61
CA ASP A 211 6.46 -10.32 22.71
C ASP A 211 6.12 -11.79 23.05
N ASN A 212 4.83 -12.07 23.32
CA ASN A 212 4.31 -13.41 23.64
C ASN A 212 3.86 -14.19 22.40
N ALA A 213 4.42 -13.92 21.21
CA ALA A 213 4.07 -14.68 20.02
C ALA A 213 4.46 -16.16 20.18
N LYS A 214 3.60 -17.06 19.72
CA LYS A 214 3.81 -18.53 19.80
C LYS A 214 5.19 -19.05 19.35
N PRO A 215 5.86 -18.50 18.31
CA PRO A 215 7.18 -18.98 17.92
C PRO A 215 8.33 -18.50 18.83
N HIS A 216 8.07 -17.64 19.82
CA HIS A 216 9.11 -17.12 20.70
C HIS A 216 9.53 -18.11 21.78
N LEU A 217 10.81 -18.03 22.13
CA LEU A 217 11.43 -18.87 23.15
C LEU A 217 10.94 -18.47 24.54
N SER A 218 10.79 -19.46 25.42
CA SER A 218 10.35 -19.23 26.80
C SER A 218 11.45 -18.66 27.70
N GLY A 219 12.71 -18.67 27.24
CA GLY A 219 13.87 -18.25 28.02
C GLY A 219 14.46 -19.36 28.90
N LYS A 220 13.83 -20.55 28.89
CA LYS A 220 14.21 -21.71 29.72
C LYS A 220 15.00 -22.76 28.94
N GLU A 221 15.19 -22.54 27.65
CA GLU A 221 15.89 -23.45 26.76
C GLU A 221 17.38 -23.50 27.13
N LYS A 222 17.92 -24.71 27.31
CA LYS A 222 19.31 -24.92 27.77
C LYS A 222 20.33 -24.25 26.84
N ASP A 223 20.16 -24.44 25.53
CA ASP A 223 21.07 -23.90 24.52
C ASP A 223 21.06 -22.35 24.51
N LEU A 224 19.90 -21.75 24.79
CA LEU A 224 19.78 -20.30 24.94
C LEU A 224 20.53 -19.82 26.18
N ILE A 225 20.34 -20.48 27.33
CA ILE A 225 21.02 -20.11 28.58
C ILE A 225 22.54 -20.24 28.44
N GLU A 226 23.01 -21.32 27.80
CA GLU A 226 24.44 -21.54 27.54
C GLU A 226 25.03 -20.45 26.64
N ALA A 227 24.34 -20.09 25.55
CA ALA A 227 24.77 -18.99 24.67
C ALA A 227 24.65 -17.61 25.36
N ALA A 228 23.62 -17.40 26.18
CA ALA A 228 23.37 -16.17 26.91
C ALA A 228 24.39 -15.92 28.03
N THR A 229 25.05 -16.97 28.49
CA THR A 229 26.07 -16.93 29.55
C THR A 229 27.49 -17.10 29.03
N SER A 230 27.66 -17.27 27.71
CA SER A 230 28.98 -17.33 27.10
C SER A 230 29.70 -15.99 27.22
N ASP A 231 31.03 -16.03 27.19
CA ASP A 231 31.89 -14.84 27.13
C ASP A 231 31.73 -13.88 28.32
N GLY A 232 31.15 -14.34 29.45
CA GLY A 232 30.98 -13.57 30.68
C GLY A 232 29.76 -12.65 30.69
N PHE A 233 28.88 -12.75 29.70
CA PHE A 233 27.57 -12.10 29.71
C PHE A 233 26.58 -12.87 30.59
N ASN A 234 25.53 -12.20 31.04
CA ASN A 234 24.38 -12.78 31.72
C ASN A 234 23.14 -12.20 31.04
N ILE A 235 22.75 -12.80 29.90
CA ILE A 235 21.61 -12.34 29.12
C ILE A 235 20.33 -13.02 29.65
N LYS A 236 19.37 -12.24 30.14
CA LYS A 236 18.06 -12.69 30.59
C LYS A 236 17.01 -12.38 29.53
N LEU A 237 16.20 -13.37 29.19
CA LEU A 237 15.05 -13.19 28.29
C LEU A 237 13.79 -12.94 29.13
N THR A 238 13.10 -11.85 28.84
CA THR A 238 11.83 -11.49 29.48
C THR A 238 10.75 -11.32 28.43
N GLN A 239 9.51 -11.60 28.84
CA GLN A 239 8.34 -11.43 28.00
C GLN A 239 7.58 -10.19 28.44
N GLN A 240 7.03 -9.44 27.49
CA GLN A 240 6.10 -8.36 27.82
C GLN A 240 4.85 -8.92 28.53
N PRO A 241 4.14 -8.10 29.33
CA PRO A 241 2.84 -8.48 29.86
C PRO A 241 1.83 -8.82 28.75
N ALA A 242 0.93 -9.77 29.02
CA ALA A 242 -0.05 -10.22 28.04
C ALA A 242 -0.98 -9.07 27.61
N MET A 243 -1.23 -8.96 26.29
CA MET A 243 -2.08 -7.91 25.70
C MET A 243 -1.63 -6.47 26.01
N SER A 244 -0.32 -6.24 26.18
CA SER A 244 0.25 -4.92 26.46
C SER A 244 1.23 -4.47 25.37
N PRO A 245 0.77 -4.23 24.13
CA PRO A 245 1.65 -3.78 23.04
C PRO A 245 2.31 -2.42 23.34
N ASP A 246 1.71 -1.61 24.20
CA ASP A 246 2.27 -0.33 24.65
C ASP A 246 3.56 -0.49 25.49
N LEU A 247 3.85 -1.71 25.97
CA LEU A 247 5.02 -2.05 26.77
C LEU A 247 6.13 -2.72 25.95
N ASN A 248 6.00 -2.76 24.62
CA ASN A 248 7.05 -3.16 23.70
C ASN A 248 7.51 -1.94 22.90
N ILE A 249 8.78 -1.57 23.05
CA ILE A 249 9.37 -0.41 22.38
C ILE A 249 9.24 -0.49 20.85
N LEU A 250 9.32 -1.71 20.30
CA LEU A 250 9.23 -1.96 18.88
C LEU A 250 7.84 -1.60 18.34
N ASP A 251 6.79 -2.09 19.00
CA ASP A 251 5.39 -1.87 18.62
C ASP A 251 4.89 -0.46 18.97
N LEU A 252 5.38 0.09 20.09
CA LEU A 252 4.96 1.38 20.60
C LEU A 252 5.26 2.51 19.63
N GLY A 253 6.45 2.51 19.01
CA GLY A 253 6.85 3.61 18.14
C GLY A 253 7.92 3.30 17.11
N PHE A 254 8.87 2.39 17.40
CA PHE A 254 9.99 2.18 16.50
C PHE A 254 9.57 1.63 15.13
N PHE A 255 8.72 0.60 15.07
CA PHE A 255 8.23 0.12 13.78
C PHE A 255 7.38 1.16 13.04
N ARG A 256 6.77 2.11 13.76
CA ARG A 256 6.00 3.20 13.13
C ARG A 256 6.94 4.20 12.46
N SER A 257 8.09 4.52 13.06
CA SER A 257 9.05 5.45 12.46
C SER A 257 9.74 4.86 11.24
N ILE A 258 10.22 3.62 11.33
CA ILE A 258 10.79 2.88 10.18
C ILE A 258 9.80 2.82 9.02
N LYS A 259 8.53 2.58 9.33
CA LYS A 259 7.48 2.49 8.32
C LYS A 259 7.21 3.81 7.62
N SER A 260 7.22 4.92 8.37
CA SER A 260 7.10 6.26 7.80
C SER A 260 8.21 6.54 6.78
N LEU A 261 9.46 6.22 7.13
CA LEU A 261 10.62 6.38 6.24
C LEU A 261 10.57 5.43 5.02
N GLN A 262 10.12 4.20 5.25
CA GLN A 262 9.96 3.20 4.18
C GLN A 262 8.86 3.59 3.18
N ASP A 263 7.81 4.30 3.61
CA ASP A 263 6.70 4.75 2.75
C ASP A 263 7.10 5.89 1.79
N GLU A 264 8.18 6.63 2.10
CA GLU A 264 8.77 7.62 1.19
C GLU A 264 9.36 6.96 -0.07
N ASN A 265 9.82 5.70 0.05
CA ASN A 265 10.49 4.97 -1.00
C ASN A 265 9.62 3.79 -1.49
N PRO A 266 8.91 3.91 -2.63
CA PRO A 266 8.03 2.86 -3.09
C PRO A 266 8.80 1.65 -3.65
N ALA A 267 8.66 0.49 -3.01
CA ALA A 267 9.22 -0.77 -3.49
C ALA A 267 8.36 -1.45 -4.56
N LYS A 268 9.00 -2.05 -5.57
CA LYS A 268 8.37 -2.80 -6.67
C LYS A 268 8.51 -4.32 -6.54
N ASN A 269 9.47 -4.79 -5.74
CA ASN A 269 9.70 -6.21 -5.44
C ASN A 269 10.13 -6.40 -3.97
N VAL A 270 10.33 -7.65 -3.56
CA VAL A 270 10.68 -8.01 -2.17
C VAL A 270 12.07 -7.50 -1.81
N GLU A 271 13.01 -7.59 -2.76
CA GLU A 271 14.40 -7.17 -2.57
C GLU A 271 14.50 -5.66 -2.31
N GLU A 272 13.77 -4.86 -3.08
CA GLU A 272 13.67 -3.41 -2.92
C GLU A 272 12.94 -3.06 -1.61
N LEU A 273 11.93 -3.84 -1.20
CA LEU A 273 11.28 -3.63 0.10
C LEU A 273 12.26 -3.88 1.26
N VAL A 274 13.03 -4.97 1.21
CA VAL A 274 14.06 -5.28 2.20
C VAL A 274 15.08 -4.16 2.29
N LYS A 275 15.58 -3.71 1.13
CA LYS A 275 16.51 -2.60 1.05
C LYS A 275 15.92 -1.32 1.66
N ASN A 276 14.68 -0.97 1.31
CA ASN A 276 14.06 0.25 1.83
C ASN A 276 13.89 0.21 3.35
N VAL A 277 13.61 -0.95 3.94
CA VAL A 277 13.54 -1.12 5.40
C VAL A 277 14.94 -0.99 6.03
N GLN A 278 15.98 -1.56 5.42
CA GLN A 278 17.36 -1.41 5.89
C GLN A 278 17.84 0.05 5.79
N ASP A 279 17.60 0.71 4.65
CA ASP A 279 17.92 2.12 4.45
C ASP A 279 17.15 3.02 5.46
N ALA A 280 15.88 2.71 5.74
CA ALA A 280 15.10 3.40 6.76
C ALA A 280 15.68 3.21 8.16
N TYR A 281 16.12 1.99 8.50
CA TYR A 281 16.77 1.69 9.78
C TYR A 281 18.09 2.46 9.95
N GLU A 282 18.90 2.54 8.90
CA GLU A 282 20.14 3.31 8.92
C GLU A 282 19.88 4.81 9.08
N ARG A 283 18.86 5.35 8.40
CA ARG A 283 18.45 6.76 8.48
C ARG A 283 17.76 7.14 9.80
N GLU A 284 17.20 6.17 10.52
CA GLU A 284 16.49 6.42 11.77
C GLU A 284 17.40 7.13 12.79
N THR A 285 16.90 8.20 13.37
CA THR A 285 17.69 9.05 14.27
C THR A 285 17.62 8.58 15.73
N VAL A 286 18.72 8.76 16.45
CA VAL A 286 18.80 8.50 17.91
C VAL A 286 17.71 9.28 18.66
N GLU A 287 17.46 10.52 18.23
CA GLU A 287 16.39 11.37 18.81
C GLU A 287 15.00 10.74 18.70
N CYS A 288 14.71 10.07 17.59
CA CYS A 288 13.42 9.41 17.40
C CYS A 288 13.27 8.26 18.40
N LEU A 289 14.30 7.41 18.51
CA LEU A 289 14.31 6.30 19.46
C LEU A 289 14.19 6.79 20.90
N ASP A 290 14.91 7.85 21.29
CA ASP A 290 14.76 8.53 22.58
C ASP A 290 13.32 8.97 22.85
N ASN A 291 12.68 9.55 21.84
CA ASN A 291 11.28 9.93 21.98
C ASN A 291 10.39 8.70 22.23
N VAL A 292 10.65 7.56 21.59
CA VAL A 292 9.89 6.31 21.83
C VAL A 292 10.10 5.83 23.28
N TRP A 293 11.33 5.87 23.79
CA TRP A 293 11.64 5.52 25.19
C TRP A 293 10.91 6.40 26.21
N LEU A 294 10.91 7.72 25.99
CA LEU A 294 10.13 8.64 26.83
C LEU A 294 8.61 8.37 26.75
N SER A 295 8.13 7.96 25.58
CA SER A 295 6.75 7.53 25.41
C SER A 295 6.46 6.26 26.23
N LEU A 296 7.38 5.29 26.25
CA LEU A 296 7.25 4.06 27.04
C LEU A 296 7.15 4.39 28.53
N GLN A 297 8.02 5.25 29.04
CA GLN A 297 7.96 5.70 30.43
C GLN A 297 6.62 6.37 30.76
N ALA A 298 6.09 7.21 29.86
CA ALA A 298 4.78 7.82 30.06
C ALA A 298 3.63 6.80 30.05
N CYS A 299 3.73 5.71 29.28
CA CYS A 299 2.79 4.59 29.34
C CYS A 299 2.81 3.97 30.73
N THR A 300 4.01 3.63 31.23
CA THR A 300 4.18 3.02 32.56
C THR A 300 3.58 3.90 33.66
N VAL A 301 3.85 5.21 33.66
CA VAL A 301 3.26 6.15 34.63
C VAL A 301 1.73 6.20 34.54
N LYS A 302 1.16 6.09 33.33
CA LYS A 302 -0.30 6.03 33.16
C LYS A 302 -0.89 4.72 33.66
N ILE A 303 -0.22 3.59 33.40
CA ILE A 303 -0.62 2.27 33.91
C ILE A 303 -0.64 2.30 35.45
N MET A 304 0.37 2.90 36.08
CA MET A 304 0.43 3.10 37.53
C MET A 304 -0.79 3.87 38.04
N LYS A 305 -1.10 5.02 37.43
CA LYS A 305 -2.29 5.83 37.78
C LYS A 305 -3.60 5.08 37.59
N MET A 306 -3.65 4.15 36.64
CA MET A 306 -4.82 3.34 36.33
C MET A 306 -4.78 1.95 36.98
N LYS A 307 -3.86 1.69 37.93
CA LYS A 307 -3.74 0.43 38.67
C LYS A 307 -3.71 -0.81 37.78
N GLY A 308 -2.98 -0.74 36.66
CA GLY A 308 -2.81 -1.86 35.73
C GLY A 308 -3.82 -1.92 34.57
N HIS A 309 -4.84 -1.06 34.54
CA HIS A 309 -5.77 -1.01 33.40
C HIS A 309 -5.14 -0.41 32.15
N ASN A 310 -5.59 -0.87 30.99
CA ASN A 310 -5.15 -0.40 29.66
C ASN A 310 -5.98 0.76 29.10
N ASN A 311 -6.98 1.25 29.83
CA ASN A 311 -7.84 2.34 29.38
C ASN A 311 -7.24 3.70 29.76
N TYR A 312 -6.15 4.08 29.09
CA TYR A 312 -5.55 5.41 29.23
C TYR A 312 -5.25 6.00 27.86
N LYS A 313 -5.32 7.33 27.79
CA LYS A 313 -4.83 8.10 26.63
C LYS A 313 -3.47 8.68 26.98
N LEU A 314 -2.48 8.41 26.13
CA LEU A 314 -1.19 9.08 26.22
C LEU A 314 -1.34 10.53 25.80
N LEU A 315 -0.94 11.44 26.69
CA LEU A 315 -0.91 12.86 26.39
C LEU A 315 0.36 13.19 25.62
N HIS A 316 0.26 14.14 24.69
CA HIS A 316 1.39 14.60 23.91
C HIS A 316 2.39 15.36 24.79
N LEU A 317 3.56 14.76 25.06
CA LEU A 317 4.60 15.30 25.94
C LEU A 317 5.35 16.53 25.38
N ARG A 318 5.05 16.98 24.16
CA ARG A 318 5.72 18.13 23.51
C ARG A 318 7.25 17.99 23.49
N LYS A 319 7.75 16.76 23.34
CA LYS A 319 9.19 16.41 23.41
C LYS A 319 10.06 17.27 22.51
N ALA A 320 9.61 17.54 21.27
CA ALA A 320 10.34 18.40 20.33
C ALA A 320 10.43 19.87 20.79
N ALA A 321 9.42 20.39 21.50
CA ALA A 321 9.48 21.72 22.08
C ALA A 321 10.44 21.77 23.29
N GLN A 322 10.37 20.77 24.16
CA GLN A 322 11.27 20.63 25.32
C GLN A 322 12.73 20.45 24.89
N ARG A 323 13.00 19.65 23.83
CA ARG A 323 14.35 19.47 23.28
C ARG A 323 14.92 20.78 22.76
N ARG A 324 14.14 21.56 22.00
CA ARG A 324 14.55 22.90 21.53
C ARG A 324 14.86 23.89 22.66
N GLN A 325 14.26 23.69 23.83
CA GLN A 325 14.48 24.52 25.02
C GLN A 325 15.61 23.96 25.92
N GLY A 326 16.18 22.80 25.61
CA GLY A 326 17.17 22.14 26.47
C GLY A 326 16.59 21.60 27.78
N THR A 327 15.27 21.44 27.89
CA THR A 327 14.57 21.03 29.13
C THR A 327 14.03 19.60 29.07
N LEU A 328 14.25 18.88 27.96
CA LEU A 328 13.78 17.51 27.82
C LEU A 328 14.59 16.60 28.75
N LEU A 329 13.93 16.09 29.80
CA LEU A 329 14.53 15.12 30.71
C LEU A 329 14.72 13.79 30.00
N ARG A 330 15.82 13.10 30.32
CA ARG A 330 16.07 11.72 29.89
C ARG A 330 15.06 10.77 30.52
N ASP A 331 14.81 10.93 31.82
CA ASP A 331 13.86 10.12 32.58
C ASP A 331 12.72 10.99 33.12
N LEU A 332 11.48 10.49 32.98
CA LEU A 332 10.32 11.15 33.54
C LEU A 332 10.36 11.00 35.07
N VAL A 333 10.24 12.13 35.76
CA VAL A 333 10.07 12.14 37.21
C VAL A 333 8.69 11.58 37.54
N VAL A 334 8.65 10.54 38.36
CA VAL A 334 7.42 9.93 38.87
C VAL A 334 7.15 10.50 40.25
N ASP A 335 5.89 10.83 40.50
CA ASP A 335 5.42 11.28 41.80
C ASP A 335 5.62 10.18 42.85
N GLU A 336 6.33 10.49 43.94
CA GLU A 336 6.59 9.53 45.02
C GLU A 336 5.31 9.00 45.65
N ASP A 337 4.27 9.83 45.76
CA ASP A 337 3.01 9.41 46.37
C ASP A 337 2.28 8.43 45.46
N LEU A 338 2.37 8.60 44.14
CA LEU A 338 1.87 7.61 43.18
C LEU A 338 2.60 6.28 43.32
N VAL A 339 3.91 6.28 43.52
CA VAL A 339 4.71 5.06 43.74
C VAL A 339 4.21 4.36 45.01
N LYS A 340 4.09 5.09 46.13
CA LYS A 340 3.58 4.56 47.40
C LYS A 340 2.16 3.99 47.26
N GLU A 341 1.26 4.69 46.57
CA GLU A 341 -0.10 4.21 46.30
C GLU A 341 -0.12 2.91 45.49
N CYS A 342 0.73 2.80 44.46
CA CYS A 342 0.83 1.60 43.64
C CYS A 342 1.36 0.41 44.45
N ILE A 343 2.40 0.64 45.26
CA ILE A 343 2.95 -0.35 46.17
C ILE A 343 1.87 -0.84 47.14
N GLN A 344 1.15 0.08 47.79
CA GLN A 344 0.08 -0.27 48.72
C GLN A 344 -1.05 -1.05 48.04
N PHE A 345 -1.40 -0.69 46.79
CA PHE A 345 -2.38 -1.41 46.00
C PHE A 345 -1.92 -2.85 45.72
N LEU A 346 -0.67 -3.06 45.32
CA LEU A 346 -0.11 -4.38 45.04
C LEU A 346 -0.06 -5.26 46.30
N ILE A 347 0.28 -4.70 47.47
CA ILE A 347 0.20 -5.40 48.76
C ILE A 347 -1.24 -5.80 49.07
N THR A 348 -2.19 -4.88 48.90
CA THR A 348 -3.62 -5.12 49.18
C THR A 348 -4.19 -6.21 48.28
N CYS A 349 -3.73 -6.30 47.03
CA CYS A 349 -4.09 -7.35 46.09
C CYS A 349 -3.34 -8.68 46.34
N GLY A 350 -2.42 -8.74 47.31
CA GLY A 350 -1.61 -9.92 47.61
C GLY A 350 -0.58 -10.27 46.54
N LEU A 351 -0.24 -9.33 45.66
CA LEU A 351 0.72 -9.53 44.57
C LEU A 351 2.17 -9.31 45.02
N ILE A 352 2.36 -8.62 46.15
CA ILE A 352 3.68 -8.38 46.76
C ILE A 352 3.57 -8.75 48.23
N THR A 353 4.39 -9.72 48.66
CA THR A 353 4.50 -10.15 50.05
C THR A 353 5.72 -9.57 50.75
N ASP A 354 6.71 -9.08 50.00
CA ASP A 354 7.96 -8.51 50.53
C ASP A 354 8.36 -7.24 49.77
N LEU A 355 8.24 -6.10 50.44
CA LEU A 355 8.62 -4.78 49.93
C LEU A 355 10.13 -4.70 49.66
N GLY A 356 10.93 -5.34 50.51
CA GLY A 356 12.39 -5.26 50.46
C GLY A 356 12.94 -5.90 49.19
N GLN A 357 12.43 -7.07 48.81
CA GLN A 357 12.84 -7.75 47.58
C GLN A 357 12.43 -6.97 46.33
N LEU A 358 11.23 -6.38 46.28
CA LEU A 358 10.80 -5.57 45.14
C LEU A 358 11.66 -4.31 44.96
N MET A 359 12.01 -3.64 46.07
CA MET A 359 12.86 -2.43 46.02
C MET A 359 14.30 -2.76 45.60
N LEU A 360 14.82 -3.93 46.01
CA LEU A 360 16.09 -4.49 45.54
C LEU A 360 16.05 -4.83 44.05
N ASP A 361 14.99 -5.51 43.58
CA ASP A 361 14.83 -5.93 42.18
C ASP A 361 14.62 -4.74 41.23
N LEU A 362 14.03 -3.64 41.72
CA LEU A 362 13.84 -2.39 40.97
C LEU A 362 15.05 -1.44 41.07
N GLY A 363 16.10 -1.81 41.80
CA GLY A 363 17.32 -1.01 41.93
C GLY A 363 17.13 0.34 42.64
N ILE A 364 16.05 0.50 43.41
CA ILE A 364 15.75 1.74 44.14
C ILE A 364 16.51 1.68 45.46
N GLN A 365 17.62 2.42 45.56
CA GLN A 365 18.31 2.59 46.84
C GLN A 365 17.43 3.42 47.78
N VAL A 366 16.96 2.79 48.85
CA VAL A 366 16.27 3.48 49.94
C VAL A 366 17.35 4.12 50.82
N PRO A 367 17.38 5.46 50.99
CA PRO A 367 18.17 6.03 52.06
C PRO A 367 17.53 5.58 53.39
N PHE A 368 18.32 4.88 54.20
CA PHE A 368 17.96 4.54 55.57
C PHE A 368 17.75 5.79 56.43
#